data_AF-A0A383F209-F1
#
_entry.id   AF-A0A383F209-F1
#
_cell.length_a   1.000
_cell.length_b   1.000
_cell.length_c   1.000
_cell.angle_alpha   90.00
_cell.angle_beta   90.00
_cell.angle_gamma   90.00
#
_symmetry.space_group_name_H-M   'P 1'
#
loop_
_entity.id
_entity.type
_entity.pdbx_description
1 polymer ?
#
loop_
_entity_poly.entity_id
_entity_poly.type
_entity_poly.pdbx_seq_one_letter_code
_entity_poly.pdbx_strand_id
1 'polypeptide(L)'
;MDKLQKNISYQFNNIDLLKQALTHRSVSKNNNERLEFLGDSILGCVISRELYQRFPLIDEGQLSRLRSNLVRGQTLAKLAKTINLSETLVLGQGELKSGGFRRESIQADAF
;
A
#
# COMPACT_ATOMS: atom_id res chain seq x y z
N MET A 1 16.47 -3.66 1.05
CA MET A 1 15.22 -4.45 1.20
C MET A 1 15.06 -5.03 2.60
N ASP A 2 16.13 -5.51 3.25
CA ASP A 2 16.05 -6.10 4.62
C ASP A 2 15.48 -5.16 5.69
N LYS A 3 15.79 -3.85 5.62
CA LYS A 3 15.21 -2.84 6.52
C LYS A 3 13.67 -2.82 6.41
N LEU A 4 13.14 -2.83 5.19
CA LEU A 4 11.69 -2.82 4.98
C LEU A 4 11.05 -4.12 5.48
N GLN A 5 11.62 -5.28 5.14
CA GLN A 5 11.13 -6.58 5.61
C GLN A 5 11.05 -6.66 7.14
N LYS A 6 12.04 -6.08 7.84
CA LYS A 6 12.00 -5.91 9.30
C LYS A 6 10.87 -4.97 9.74
N ASN A 7 10.71 -3.81 9.10
CA ASN A 7 9.67 -2.84 9.47
C ASN A 7 8.24 -3.40 9.30
N ILE A 8 8.00 -4.22 8.28
CA ILE A 8 6.71 -4.88 8.05
C ILE A 8 6.58 -6.22 8.78
N SER A 9 7.61 -6.64 9.52
CA SER A 9 7.67 -7.94 10.22
C SER A 9 7.37 -9.15 9.32
N TYR A 10 7.78 -9.08 8.04
CA TYR A 10 7.54 -10.12 7.05
C TYR A 10 8.75 -10.29 6.13
N GLN A 11 9.20 -11.54 5.98
CA GLN A 11 10.27 -11.91 5.05
C GLN A 11 9.66 -12.53 3.80
N PHE A 12 9.95 -11.94 2.64
CA PHE A 12 9.51 -12.43 1.35
C PHE A 12 10.30 -13.67 0.95
N ASN A 13 9.60 -14.72 0.55
CA ASN A 13 10.19 -15.90 -0.08
C ASN A 13 10.75 -15.59 -1.47
N ASN A 14 10.14 -14.62 -2.16
CA ASN A 14 10.58 -14.13 -3.47
C ASN A 14 10.87 -12.64 -3.39
N ILE A 15 12.15 -12.26 -3.42
CA ILE A 15 12.57 -10.86 -3.31
C ILE A 15 12.20 -10.04 -4.54
N ASP A 16 12.07 -10.66 -5.71
CA ASP A 16 11.72 -9.95 -6.94
C ASP A 16 10.26 -9.53 -6.94
N LEU A 17 9.38 -10.26 -6.23
CA LEU A 17 8.01 -9.82 -5.96
C LEU A 17 8.00 -8.53 -5.13
N LEU A 18 8.81 -8.46 -4.07
CA LEU A 18 8.93 -7.24 -3.27
C LEU A 18 9.48 -6.07 -4.11
N LYS A 19 10.50 -6.31 -4.94
CA LYS A 19 11.02 -5.27 -5.85
C LYS A 19 9.94 -4.78 -6.80
N GLN A 20 9.14 -5.68 -7.37
CA GLN A 20 8.03 -5.30 -8.25
C GLN A 20 6.99 -4.45 -7.52
N ALA A 21 6.60 -4.84 -6.29
CA ALA A 21 5.66 -4.08 -5.47
C ALA A 21 6.14 -2.64 -5.17
N LEU A 22 7.46 -2.44 -5.09
CA LEU A 22 8.07 -1.14 -4.86
C LEU A 22 8.39 -0.36 -6.14
N THR A 23 8.14 -0.93 -7.32
CA THR A 23 8.50 -0.33 -8.61
C THR A 23 7.35 0.46 -9.19
N HIS A 24 7.49 1.77 -9.24
CA HIS A 24 6.50 2.65 -9.85
C HIS A 24 6.53 2.55 -11.39
N ARG A 25 5.37 2.77 -12.02
CA ARG A 25 5.17 2.73 -13.47
C ARG A 25 6.12 3.61 -14.30
N SER A 26 6.70 4.65 -13.69
CA SER A 26 7.69 5.51 -14.36
C SER A 26 9.03 4.82 -14.64
N VAL A 27 9.27 3.64 -14.06
CA VAL A 27 10.50 2.85 -14.26
C VAL A 27 10.36 1.89 -15.44
N SER A 28 9.30 1.09 -15.46
CA SER A 28 9.13 0.04 -16.46
C SER A 28 7.67 -0.43 -16.58
N LYS A 29 7.41 -1.29 -17.58
CA LYS A 29 6.13 -2.02 -17.72
C LYS A 29 5.92 -3.07 -16.63
N ASN A 30 6.99 -3.60 -16.06
CA ASN A 30 6.92 -4.50 -14.92
C ASN A 30 6.95 -3.65 -13.64
N ASN A 31 5.77 -3.21 -13.22
CA ASN A 31 5.56 -2.28 -12.11
C ASN A 31 4.54 -2.86 -11.10
N ASN A 32 4.20 -2.04 -10.12
CA ASN A 32 3.30 -2.40 -9.02
C ASN A 32 1.80 -2.31 -9.37
N GLU A 33 1.36 -1.73 -10.49
CA GLU A 33 -0.07 -1.44 -10.75
C GLU A 33 -0.97 -2.69 -10.68
N ARG A 34 -0.47 -3.85 -11.15
CA ARG A 34 -1.22 -5.11 -11.04
C ARG A 34 -1.24 -5.69 -9.62
N LEU A 35 -0.19 -5.45 -8.85
CA LEU A 35 -0.10 -5.89 -7.46
C LEU A 35 -0.96 -4.99 -6.57
N GLU A 36 -0.98 -3.69 -6.82
CA GLU A 36 -1.88 -2.69 -6.22
C GLU A 36 -3.34 -3.12 -6.42
N PHE A 37 -3.75 -3.41 -7.67
CA PHE A 37 -5.11 -3.86 -7.97
C PHE A 37 -5.54 -5.09 -7.16
N LEU A 38 -4.64 -6.08 -7.04
CA LEU A 38 -4.90 -7.27 -6.22
C LEU A 38 -4.91 -6.94 -4.72
N GLY A 39 -3.96 -6.11 -4.28
CA GLY A 39 -3.78 -5.68 -2.90
C GLY A 39 -4.97 -4.91 -2.36
N ASP A 40 -5.54 -3.99 -3.14
CA ASP A 40 -6.72 -3.21 -2.74
C ASP A 40 -7.94 -4.11 -2.45
N SER A 41 -8.17 -5.11 -3.31
CA SER A 41 -9.23 -6.11 -3.10
C SER A 41 -9.01 -6.94 -1.83
N ILE A 42 -7.77 -7.38 -1.59
CA ILE A 42 -7.42 -8.15 -0.39
C ILE A 42 -7.56 -7.30 0.87
N LEU A 43 -7.03 -6.08 0.86
CA LEU A 43 -7.11 -5.13 1.97
C LEU A 43 -8.56 -4.80 2.30
N GLY A 44 -9.38 -4.50 1.29
CA GLY A 44 -10.81 -4.28 1.43
C GLY A 44 -11.53 -5.45 2.09
N CYS A 45 -11.20 -6.68 1.70
CA CYS A 45 -11.75 -7.90 2.29
C CYS A 45 -11.35 -8.06 3.77
N VAL A 46 -10.06 -7.90 4.09
CA VAL A 46 -9.55 -8.03 5.47
C VAL A 46 -10.19 -6.99 6.38
N ILE A 47 -10.25 -5.72 5.96
CA ILE A 47 -10.88 -4.65 6.73
C ILE A 47 -12.39 -4.88 6.88
N SER A 48 -13.08 -5.31 5.82
CA SER A 48 -14.49 -5.71 5.91
C SER A 48 -14.73 -6.78 6.97
N ARG A 49 -13.90 -7.83 6.99
CA ARG A 49 -14.01 -8.92 7.98
C ARG A 49 -13.81 -8.40 9.40
N GLU A 50 -12.77 -7.60 9.62
CA GLU A 50 -12.47 -7.03 10.94
C GLU A 50 -13.60 -6.12 11.44
N LEU A 51 -14.14 -5.25 10.58
CA LEU A 51 -15.23 -4.37 10.94
C LEU A 51 -16.52 -5.14 11.27
N TYR A 52 -16.85 -6.15 10.47
CA TYR A 52 -18.00 -7.03 10.71
C TYR A 52 -17.92 -7.71 12.09
N GLN A 53 -16.74 -8.21 12.48
CA GLN A 53 -16.55 -8.87 13.77
C GLN A 53 -16.54 -7.89 14.95
N ARG A 54 -15.90 -6.72 14.79
CA ARG A 54 -15.73 -5.75 15.88
C ARG A 54 -16.99 -4.94 16.18
N PHE A 55 -17.84 -4.72 15.17
CA PHE A 55 -19.02 -3.88 15.31
C PHE A 55 -20.29 -4.63 14.87
N PRO A 56 -20.78 -5.61 15.66
CA PRO A 56 -21.92 -6.44 15.28
C PRO A 56 -23.28 -5.70 15.27
N LEU A 57 -23.34 -4.48 15.81
CA LEU A 57 -24.58 -3.72 16.00
C LEU A 57 -24.74 -2.53 15.03
N ILE A 58 -23.73 -2.23 14.21
CA ILE A 58 -23.81 -1.13 13.25
C ILE A 58 -24.30 -1.63 11.89
N ASP A 59 -24.97 -0.76 11.14
CA ASP A 59 -25.51 -1.12 9.83
C ASP A 59 -24.43 -1.20 8.73
N GLU A 60 -24.80 -1.79 7.59
CA GLU A 60 -23.92 -1.94 6.42
C GLU A 60 -23.38 -0.60 5.92
N GLY A 61 -24.19 0.45 5.92
CA GLY A 61 -23.79 1.77 5.44
C GLY A 61 -22.71 2.39 6.32
N GLN A 62 -22.82 2.23 7.64
CA GLN A 62 -21.81 2.63 8.60
C GLN A 62 -20.52 1.81 8.43
N LEU A 63 -20.62 0.48 8.27
CA LEU A 63 -19.47 -0.39 7.99
C LEU A 63 -18.74 0.01 6.72
N SER A 64 -19.48 0.29 5.65
CA SER A 64 -18.94 0.69 4.35
C SER A 64 -18.21 2.03 4.43
N ARG A 65 -18.76 3.02 5.17
CA ARG A 65 -18.08 4.29 5.45
C ARG A 65 -16.81 4.12 6.27
N LEU A 66 -16.84 3.29 7.32
CA LEU A 66 -15.66 2.99 8.13
C LEU A 66 -14.56 2.34 7.29
N ARG A 67 -14.92 1.31 6.50
CA ARG A 67 -13.99 0.65 5.58
C ARG A 67 -13.35 1.66 4.64
N SER A 68 -14.17 2.48 3.97
CA SER A 68 -13.69 3.47 3.01
C SER A 68 -12.70 4.46 3.63
N ASN A 69 -12.94 4.86 4.89
CA ASN A 69 -12.00 5.72 5.63
C ASN A 69 -10.68 5.03 6.02
N LEU A 70 -10.70 3.71 6.25
CA LEU A 70 -9.51 2.93 6.60
C LEU A 70 -8.65 2.60 5.37
N VAL A 71 -9.27 2.32 4.22
CA VAL A 71 -8.56 1.92 2.99
C VAL A 71 -8.29 3.06 2.03
N ARG A 72 -8.72 4.29 2.32
CA ARG A 72 -8.43 5.44 1.44
C ARG A 72 -6.93 5.74 1.37
N GLY A 73 -6.48 6.23 0.22
CA GLY A 73 -5.08 6.55 -0.05
C GLY A 73 -4.40 7.46 1.01
N GLN A 74 -5.09 8.44 1.58
CA GLN A 74 -4.53 9.26 2.66
C GLN A 74 -4.18 8.46 3.92
N THR A 75 -4.98 7.43 4.25
CA THR A 75 -4.72 6.55 5.39
C THR A 75 -3.56 5.62 5.06
N LEU A 76 -3.55 5.03 3.86
CA LEU A 76 -2.48 4.15 3.41
C LEU A 76 -1.14 4.87 3.30
N ALA A 77 -1.11 6.08 2.75
CA ALA A 77 0.10 6.90 2.67
C ALA A 77 0.67 7.23 4.06
N LYS A 78 -0.19 7.43 5.07
CA LYS A 78 0.26 7.61 6.46
C LYS A 78 0.90 6.34 7.01
N LEU A 79 0.32 5.18 6.76
CA LEU A 79 0.87 3.88 7.17
C LEU A 79 2.18 3.56 6.41
N ALA A 80 2.25 3.88 5.11
CA ALA A 80 3.48 3.75 4.32
C ALA A 80 4.65 4.54 4.93
N LYS A 81 4.38 5.73 5.50
CA LYS A 81 5.39 6.54 6.19
C LYS A 81 5.86 5.87 7.49
N THR A 82 5.00 5.18 8.24
CA THR A 82 5.41 4.53 9.51
C THR A 82 6.36 3.36 9.30
N ILE A 83 6.30 2.69 8.15
CA ILE A 83 7.20 1.61 7.76
C ILE A 83 8.41 2.09 6.93
N ASN A 84 8.59 3.41 6.77
CA ASN A 84 9.62 4.04 5.94
C ASN A 84 9.61 3.57 4.47
N LEU A 85 8.42 3.33 3.91
CA LEU A 85 8.27 2.82 2.54
C LEU A 85 8.88 3.76 1.50
N SER A 86 8.78 5.08 1.74
CA SER A 86 9.26 6.13 0.84
C SER A 86 10.74 6.03 0.48
N GLU A 87 11.58 5.53 1.39
CA GLU A 87 13.02 5.34 1.18
C GLU A 87 13.35 4.14 0.27
N THR A 88 12.36 3.28 0.01
CA THR A 88 12.54 2.00 -0.69
C THR A 88 11.87 1.96 -2.06
N LEU A 89 11.11 3.00 -2.41
CA LEU A 89 10.45 3.12 -3.70
C LEU A 89 11.47 3.20 -4.85
N VAL A 90 11.20 2.45 -5.91
CA VAL A 90 11.97 2.49 -7.15
C VAL A 90 11.20 3.37 -8.13
N LEU A 91 11.78 4.52 -8.45
CA LEU A 91 11.14 5.56 -9.27
C LEU A 91 12.04 5.92 -10.47
N GLY A 92 11.42 6.21 -11.62
CA GLY A 92 12.14 6.71 -12.80
C GLY A 92 12.74 8.10 -12.54
N GLN A 93 13.79 8.47 -13.28
CA GLN A 93 14.53 9.73 -13.04
C GLN A 93 13.65 10.98 -13.02
N GLY A 94 12.68 11.10 -13.92
CA GLY A 94 11.75 12.26 -13.93
C GLY A 94 10.87 12.31 -12.69
N GLU A 95 10.40 11.15 -12.23
CA GLU A 95 9.57 11.03 -11.04
C GLU A 95 10.37 11.35 -9.77
N LEU A 96 11.62 10.89 -9.69
CA LEU A 96 12.55 11.23 -8.59
C LEU A 96 12.80 12.74 -8.52
N LYS A 97 13.13 13.38 -9.66
CA LYS A 97 13.41 14.82 -9.73
C LYS A 97 12.22 15.69 -9.31
N SER A 98 11.01 15.23 -9.58
CA SER A 98 9.78 15.92 -9.19
C SER A 98 9.29 15.58 -7.77
N GLY A 99 10.09 14.86 -6.98
CA GLY A 99 9.78 14.53 -5.59
C GLY A 99 8.75 13.40 -5.41
N GLY A 100 8.59 12.52 -6.40
CA GLY A 100 7.60 11.44 -6.39
C GLY A 100 7.63 10.55 -5.14
N PHE A 101 8.80 10.34 -4.54
CA PHE A 101 8.96 9.56 -3.30
C PHE A 101 8.21 10.17 -2.09
N ARG A 102 7.80 11.44 -2.16
CA ARG A 102 7.01 12.13 -1.14
C ARG A 102 5.51 12.18 -1.46
N ARG A 103 5.10 11.80 -2.68
CA ARG A 103 3.70 11.86 -3.10
C ARG A 103 2.88 10.80 -2.38
N GLU A 104 1.77 11.23 -1.79
CA GLU A 104 0.91 10.34 -1.02
C GLU A 104 0.27 9.26 -1.90
N SER A 105 -0.10 9.58 -3.14
CA SER A 105 -0.62 8.58 -4.08
C SER A 105 0.38 7.45 -4.30
N ILE A 106 1.63 7.78 -4.67
CA ILE A 106 2.67 6.76 -4.94
C ILE A 106 2.96 5.92 -3.69
N GLN A 107 2.96 6.53 -2.51
CA GLN A 107 3.15 5.82 -1.26
C GLN A 107 1.97 4.90 -0.91
N ALA A 108 0.74 5.33 -1.21
CA ALA A 108 -0.45 4.52 -1.01
C ALA A 108 -0.50 3.35 -1.98
N ASP A 109 -0.19 3.57 -3.26
CA ASP A 109 -0.23 2.53 -4.31
C ASP A 109 0.82 1.42 -4.06
N ALA A 110 1.89 1.73 -3.36
CA ALA A 110 2.95 0.79 -3.01
C ALA A 110 2.78 0.14 -1.62
N PHE A 111 1.80 0.58 -0.82
CA PHE A 111 1.51 0.04 0.52
C PHE A 111 0.63 -1.20 0.44
#